data_AF-A0A967JD67-F1
#
_entry.id   AF-A0A967JD67-F1
#
_cell.length_a   1.000
_cell.length_b   1.000
_cell.length_c   1.000
_cell.angle_alpha   90.00
_cell.angle_beta   90.00
_cell.angle_gamma   90.00
#
_symmetry.space_group_name_H-M   'P 1'
#
loop_
_entity.id
_entity.type
_entity.pdbx_description
1 polymer ?
#
loop_
_entity_poly.entity_id
_entity_poly.type
_entity_poly.pdbx_seq_one_letter_code
_entity_poly.pdbx_strand_id
1 'polypeptide(L)'
;MPAAGTPEREALAAKGNEAIAAGQVGAVILAGGMATRFGGVVKAGVEAVEGLSFLEVKVRDIGAAAERAGGTIPLFPMTSFATHDEVVRLGEHAATERTPITCFSQGISLRMDPEGELFRTADGAASPYAPGHGDLPSALRRSGVLDHFLEGGGRILFMSNVDNLTATLDPAVIGAHIEGAKPMTAEMAPKWPGDKGGAPAFVDGDLQIVEAFRFPEDFDQDSIPVFNTNTLVFDAEKLREPFPFDFFAVRKEVEGK
;
A
#
# COMPACT_ATOMS: atom_id res chain seq x y z
N MET A 1 -4.96 5.70 18.80
CA MET A 1 -4.02 6.83 18.73
C MET A 1 -4.44 7.89 19.72
N PRO A 2 -3.51 8.50 20.47
CA PRO A 2 -3.82 9.66 21.32
C PRO A 2 -4.36 10.82 20.48
N ALA A 3 -5.21 11.67 21.07
CA ALA A 3 -5.86 12.76 20.35
C ALA A 3 -4.85 13.85 19.89
N ALA A 4 -5.20 14.58 18.84
CA ALA A 4 -4.42 15.71 18.35
C ALA A 4 -4.20 16.77 19.46
N GLY A 5 -2.97 17.31 19.56
CA GLY A 5 -2.60 18.32 20.55
C GLY A 5 -2.40 17.80 21.98
N THR A 6 -2.39 16.48 22.19
CA THR A 6 -2.04 15.91 23.49
C THR A 6 -0.52 15.74 23.63
N PRO A 7 0.06 15.88 24.84
CA PRO A 7 1.49 15.65 25.06
C PRO A 7 1.96 14.25 24.65
N GLU A 8 1.09 13.25 24.81
CA GLU A 8 1.36 11.88 24.38
C GLU A 8 1.49 11.78 22.85
N ARG A 9 0.59 12.39 22.08
CA ARG A 9 0.70 12.42 20.62
C ARG A 9 1.92 13.23 20.15
N GLU A 10 2.25 14.32 20.83
CA GLU A 10 3.43 15.13 20.52
C GLU A 10 4.73 14.35 20.75
N ALA A 11 4.82 13.57 21.82
CA ALA A 11 5.96 12.68 22.08
C ALA A 11 6.11 11.60 20.99
N LEU A 12 5.01 11.00 20.55
CA LEU A 12 5.01 10.06 19.42
C LEU A 12 5.45 10.75 18.13
N ALA A 13 4.92 11.94 17.84
CA ALA A 13 5.28 12.69 16.65
C ALA A 13 6.77 13.08 16.65
N ALA A 14 7.33 13.45 17.81
CA ALA A 14 8.76 13.73 17.95
C ALA A 14 9.60 12.50 17.57
N LYS A 15 9.27 11.31 18.07
CA LYS A 15 9.94 10.05 17.70
C LYS A 15 9.85 9.74 16.21
N GLY A 16 8.67 9.93 15.61
CA GLY A 16 8.50 9.75 14.17
C GLY A 16 9.33 10.73 13.34
N ASN A 17 9.36 12.00 13.75
CA ASN A 17 10.17 13.03 13.09
C ASN A 17 11.67 12.74 13.21
N GLU A 18 12.14 12.26 14.37
CA GLU A 18 13.53 11.82 14.56
C GLU A 18 13.89 10.67 13.61
N ALA A 19 13.01 9.68 13.45
CA ALA A 19 13.22 8.58 12.52
C ALA A 19 13.27 9.05 11.04
N ILE A 20 12.39 9.98 10.66
CA ILE A 20 12.40 10.59 9.32
C ILE A 20 13.71 11.37 9.10
N ALA A 21 14.11 12.20 10.07
CA ALA A 21 15.35 12.98 10.00
C ALA A 21 16.60 12.09 9.90
N ALA A 22 16.57 10.92 10.53
CA ALA A 22 17.63 9.91 10.49
C ALA A 22 17.62 9.06 9.20
N GLY A 23 16.73 9.31 8.25
CA GLY A 23 16.63 8.56 6.99
C GLY A 23 16.08 7.14 7.16
N GLN A 24 15.37 6.86 8.25
CA GLN A 24 14.90 5.51 8.58
C GLN A 24 13.52 5.17 7.99
N VAL A 25 12.81 6.15 7.42
CA VAL A 25 11.42 6.00 6.97
C VAL A 25 11.34 6.13 5.45
N GLY A 26 10.72 5.14 4.79
CA GLY A 26 10.36 5.18 3.38
C GLY A 26 8.86 4.99 3.19
N ALA A 27 8.35 5.29 1.99
CA ALA A 27 6.94 5.18 1.65
C ALA A 27 6.70 4.34 0.40
N VAL A 28 5.98 3.23 0.52
CA VAL A 28 5.50 2.41 -0.59
C VAL A 28 4.13 2.92 -1.04
N ILE A 29 3.99 3.20 -2.34
CA ILE A 29 2.72 3.66 -2.91
C ILE A 29 2.19 2.57 -3.86
N LEU A 30 1.03 1.99 -3.57
CA LEU A 30 0.43 0.98 -4.45
C LEU A 30 -0.15 1.66 -5.70
N ALA A 31 0.58 1.57 -6.81
CA ALA A 31 0.32 2.21 -8.11
C ALA A 31 0.13 1.20 -9.26
N GLY A 32 -0.26 -0.04 -8.93
CA GLY A 32 -0.52 -1.11 -9.89
C GLY A 32 -1.90 -1.08 -10.55
N GLY A 33 -2.78 -0.18 -10.11
CA GLY A 33 -4.19 -0.16 -10.52
C GLY A 33 -4.44 0.64 -11.80
N MET A 34 -5.30 0.10 -12.67
CA MET A 34 -5.91 0.83 -13.76
C MET A 34 -7.21 1.51 -13.29
N ALA A 35 -7.48 2.70 -13.81
CA ALA A 35 -8.69 3.47 -13.57
C ALA A 35 -9.76 3.08 -14.61
N THR A 36 -10.35 1.89 -14.49
CA THR A 36 -11.33 1.37 -15.46
C THR A 36 -12.57 2.25 -15.60
N ARG A 37 -12.99 2.93 -14.52
CA ARG A 37 -14.08 3.93 -14.53
C ARG A 37 -13.76 5.18 -15.36
N PHE A 38 -12.49 5.42 -15.66
CA PHE A 38 -11.97 6.57 -16.41
C PHE A 38 -11.44 6.15 -17.79
N GLY A 39 -12.01 5.10 -18.39
CA GLY A 39 -11.61 4.65 -19.73
C GLY A 39 -10.35 3.79 -19.76
N GLY A 40 -9.89 3.28 -18.60
CA GLY A 40 -8.77 2.34 -18.56
C GLY A 40 -7.39 3.00 -18.65
N VAL A 41 -7.25 4.19 -18.08
CA VAL A 41 -5.95 4.88 -17.90
C VAL A 41 -5.24 4.43 -16.62
N VAL A 42 -3.94 4.71 -16.50
CA VAL A 42 -3.18 4.41 -15.28
C VAL A 42 -3.65 5.32 -14.14
N LYS A 43 -4.06 4.72 -13.02
CA LYS A 43 -4.70 5.46 -11.93
C LYS A 43 -3.81 6.53 -11.30
N ALA A 44 -2.51 6.25 -11.20
CA ALA A 44 -1.53 7.19 -10.65
C ALA A 44 -1.44 8.52 -11.42
N GLY A 45 -1.73 8.51 -12.73
CA GLY A 45 -1.69 9.69 -13.61
C GLY A 45 -3.02 10.44 -13.73
N VAL A 46 -4.10 9.93 -13.14
CA VAL A 46 -5.41 10.62 -13.16
C VAL A 46 -5.32 11.88 -12.29
N GLU A 47 -5.78 13.01 -12.84
CA GLU A 47 -5.94 14.26 -12.10
C GLU A 47 -6.89 14.05 -10.92
N ALA A 48 -6.41 14.34 -9.72
CA ALA A 48 -7.15 14.15 -8.49
C ALA A 48 -7.59 15.49 -7.87
N VAL A 49 -6.69 16.46 -7.78
CA VAL A 49 -6.95 17.77 -7.15
C VAL A 49 -6.13 18.85 -7.85
N GLU A 50 -6.79 19.93 -8.29
CA GLU A 50 -6.15 21.18 -8.76
C GLU A 50 -5.05 20.97 -9.82
N GLY A 51 -5.31 20.15 -10.85
CA GLY A 51 -4.33 19.89 -11.91
C GLY A 51 -3.22 18.91 -11.53
N LEU A 52 -3.25 18.31 -10.33
CA LEU A 52 -2.27 17.32 -9.87
C LEU A 52 -2.84 15.92 -10.00
N SER A 53 -2.02 15.01 -10.50
CA SER A 53 -2.31 13.58 -10.49
C SER A 53 -2.27 12.99 -9.08
N PHE A 54 -2.89 11.83 -8.89
CA PHE A 54 -2.84 11.11 -7.61
C PHE A 54 -1.40 10.90 -7.10
N LEU A 55 -0.46 10.54 -7.99
CA LEU A 55 0.94 10.37 -7.59
C LEU A 55 1.58 11.68 -7.15
N GLU A 56 1.35 12.78 -7.86
CA GLU A 56 1.92 14.09 -7.51
C GLU A 56 1.39 14.59 -6.17
N VAL A 57 0.11 14.36 -5.86
CA VAL A 57 -0.46 14.69 -4.54
C VAL A 57 0.24 13.90 -3.44
N LYS A 58 0.49 12.59 -3.64
CA LYS A 58 1.22 11.75 -2.69
C LYS A 58 2.66 12.23 -2.47
N VAL A 59 3.36 12.58 -3.55
CA VAL A 59 4.73 13.13 -3.47
C VAL A 59 4.74 14.43 -2.67
N ARG A 60 3.80 15.35 -2.92
CA ARG A 60 3.72 16.62 -2.18
C ARG A 60 3.40 16.43 -0.70
N ASP A 61 2.44 15.56 -0.36
CA ASP A 61 2.09 15.29 1.04
C ASP A 61 3.27 14.72 1.83
N ILE A 62 3.91 13.69 1.28
CA ILE A 62 5.08 13.05 1.92
C ILE A 62 6.28 14.01 1.94
N GLY A 63 6.47 14.81 0.90
CA GLY A 63 7.50 15.84 0.84
C GLY A 63 7.33 16.89 1.94
N ALA A 64 6.10 17.31 2.22
CA ALA A 64 5.81 18.21 3.33
C ALA A 64 6.10 17.56 4.70
N ALA A 65 5.86 16.25 4.85
CA ALA A 65 6.25 15.52 6.06
C ALA A 65 7.78 15.44 6.22
N ALA A 66 8.50 15.12 5.14
CA ALA A 66 9.95 15.09 5.10
C ALA A 66 10.56 16.46 5.45
N GLU A 67 10.02 17.54 4.87
CA GLU A 67 10.45 18.92 5.12
C GLU A 67 10.26 19.32 6.59
N ARG A 68 9.08 19.07 7.17
CA ARG A 68 8.80 19.37 8.59
C ARG A 68 9.74 18.64 9.54
N ALA A 69 10.13 17.42 9.21
CA ALA A 69 11.08 16.62 9.99
C ALA A 69 12.55 16.97 9.68
N GLY A 70 12.82 17.79 8.65
CA GLY A 70 14.18 18.11 8.20
C GLY A 70 14.91 16.97 7.47
N GLY A 71 14.19 15.90 7.08
CA GLY A 71 14.75 14.68 6.50
C GLY A 71 14.42 14.47 5.02
N THR A 72 14.60 13.24 4.56
CA THR A 72 14.14 12.76 3.24
C THR A 72 13.30 11.51 3.46
N ILE A 73 12.30 11.29 2.60
CA ILE A 73 11.49 10.08 2.62
C ILE A 73 11.48 9.52 1.20
N PRO A 74 12.27 8.47 0.89
CA PRO A 74 12.21 7.85 -0.42
C PRO A 74 10.84 7.21 -0.66
N LEU A 75 10.33 7.38 -1.89
CA LEU A 75 9.08 6.79 -2.33
C LEU A 75 9.34 5.60 -3.24
N PHE A 76 8.61 4.53 -3.01
CA PHE A 76 8.68 3.29 -3.76
C PHE A 76 7.31 2.94 -4.37
N PRO A 77 6.92 3.55 -5.51
CA PRO A 77 5.71 3.16 -6.20
C PRO A 77 5.77 1.71 -6.67
N MET A 78 4.87 0.88 -6.18
CA MET A 78 4.67 -0.49 -6.64
C MET A 78 3.72 -0.49 -7.84
N THR A 79 4.24 -0.84 -9.00
CA THR A 79 3.55 -0.81 -10.30
C THR A 79 3.08 -2.20 -10.72
N SER A 80 2.44 -2.30 -11.89
CA SER A 80 2.14 -3.55 -12.59
C SER A 80 2.73 -3.51 -13.99
N PHE A 81 2.71 -4.65 -14.69
CA PHE A 81 3.06 -4.70 -16.12
C PHE A 81 2.23 -3.75 -17.01
N ALA A 82 1.03 -3.34 -16.57
CA ALA A 82 0.16 -2.43 -17.29
C ALA A 82 0.36 -0.96 -16.89
N THR A 83 1.04 -0.68 -15.76
CA THR A 83 1.20 0.69 -15.23
C THR A 83 2.65 1.16 -15.15
N HIS A 84 3.63 0.26 -15.31
CA HIS A 84 5.03 0.53 -15.02
C HIS A 84 5.59 1.74 -15.75
N ASP A 85 5.55 1.73 -17.08
CA ASP A 85 6.19 2.76 -17.91
C ASP A 85 5.62 4.16 -17.64
N GLU A 86 4.30 4.26 -17.47
CA GLU A 86 3.66 5.54 -17.18
C GLU A 86 3.99 6.04 -15.76
N VAL A 87 3.95 5.16 -14.75
CA VAL A 87 4.27 5.55 -13.36
C VAL A 87 5.73 5.93 -13.22
N VAL A 88 6.66 5.26 -13.92
CA VAL A 88 8.07 5.65 -13.98
C VAL A 88 8.21 7.06 -14.56
N ARG A 89 7.59 7.32 -15.71
CA ARG A 89 7.63 8.65 -16.34
C ARG A 89 7.05 9.74 -15.43
N LEU A 90 5.92 9.47 -14.77
CA LEU A 90 5.33 10.41 -13.80
C LEU A 90 6.26 10.62 -12.60
N GLY A 91 6.87 9.56 -12.09
CA GLY A 91 7.82 9.60 -10.98
C GLY A 91 9.05 10.45 -11.30
N GLU A 92 9.62 10.32 -12.51
CA GLU A 92 10.76 11.14 -12.95
C GLU A 92 10.44 12.65 -12.93
N HIS A 93 9.20 13.03 -13.25
CA HIS A 93 8.76 14.43 -13.23
C HIS A 93 8.38 14.92 -11.83
N ALA A 94 7.81 14.04 -11.00
CA ALA A 94 7.31 14.40 -9.68
C ALA A 94 8.35 14.32 -8.56
N ALA A 95 9.44 13.56 -8.75
CA ALA A 95 10.48 13.37 -7.75
C ALA A 95 11.10 14.70 -7.29
N THR A 96 11.46 14.76 -6.01
CA THR A 96 12.16 15.90 -5.42
C THR A 96 13.37 15.41 -4.65
N GLU A 97 14.28 16.32 -4.26
CA GLU A 97 15.41 15.96 -3.38
C GLU A 97 14.94 15.37 -2.04
N ARG A 98 13.76 15.78 -1.56
CA ARG A 98 13.16 15.30 -0.30
C ARG A 98 12.41 13.99 -0.47
N THR A 99 11.96 13.68 -1.68
CA THR A 99 11.18 12.49 -2.02
C THR A 99 11.73 11.85 -3.30
N PRO A 100 12.95 11.27 -3.24
CA PRO A 100 13.47 10.51 -4.38
C PRO A 100 12.55 9.31 -4.65
N ILE A 101 12.33 9.00 -5.92
CA ILE A 101 11.38 7.96 -6.34
C ILE A 101 12.12 6.79 -6.98
N THR A 102 11.80 5.56 -6.57
CA THR A 102 12.27 4.34 -7.23
C THR A 102 11.09 3.40 -7.42
N CYS A 103 10.63 3.25 -8.66
CA CYS A 103 9.53 2.35 -8.97
C CYS A 103 10.01 0.90 -9.02
N PHE A 104 9.14 -0.02 -8.62
CA PHE A 104 9.33 -1.46 -8.83
C PHE A 104 8.02 -2.09 -9.27
N SER A 105 8.08 -3.22 -9.98
CA SER A 105 6.89 -3.88 -10.50
C SER A 105 6.51 -5.10 -9.66
N GLN A 106 5.23 -5.22 -9.37
CA GLN A 106 4.68 -6.46 -8.82
C GLN A 106 4.72 -7.58 -9.88
N GLY A 107 4.53 -8.81 -9.43
CA GLY A 107 4.50 -9.99 -10.28
C GLY A 107 3.30 -10.03 -11.23
N ILE A 108 3.28 -11.08 -12.03
CA ILE A 108 2.19 -11.40 -12.95
C ILE A 108 1.69 -12.80 -12.58
N SER A 109 0.38 -12.98 -12.62
CA SER A 109 -0.27 -14.29 -12.56
C SER A 109 -1.10 -14.51 -13.81
N LEU A 110 -1.49 -15.76 -14.07
CA LEU A 110 -2.24 -16.16 -15.25
C LEU A 110 -3.64 -16.63 -14.85
N ARG A 111 -4.65 -16.20 -15.62
CA ARG A 111 -6.02 -16.65 -15.39
C ARG A 111 -6.16 -18.12 -15.75
N MET A 112 -6.96 -18.83 -14.96
CA MET A 112 -7.40 -20.19 -15.27
C MET A 112 -8.89 -20.15 -15.61
N ASP A 113 -9.34 -21.06 -16.46
CA ASP A 113 -10.75 -21.32 -16.68
C ASP A 113 -11.35 -22.15 -15.52
N PRO A 114 -12.68 -22.33 -15.46
CA PRO A 114 -13.32 -23.12 -14.41
C PRO A 114 -12.86 -24.58 -14.33
N GLU A 115 -12.32 -25.12 -15.42
CA GLU A 115 -11.77 -26.47 -15.52
C GLU A 115 -10.33 -26.58 -14.97
N GLY A 116 -9.69 -25.44 -14.67
CA GLY A 116 -8.34 -25.36 -14.14
C GLY A 116 -7.25 -25.27 -15.20
N GLU A 117 -7.63 -25.08 -16.48
CA GLU A 117 -6.71 -24.90 -17.58
C GLU A 117 -6.35 -23.43 -17.77
N LEU A 118 -5.24 -23.15 -18.47
CA LEU A 118 -4.84 -21.78 -18.77
C LEU A 118 -5.90 -21.08 -19.64
N PHE A 119 -6.50 -20.01 -19.13
CA PHE A 119 -7.43 -19.20 -19.90
C PHE A 119 -6.67 -18.50 -21.04
N ARG A 120 -7.20 -18.65 -22.25
CA ARG A 120 -6.70 -18.00 -23.45
C ARG A 120 -7.72 -17.03 -24.04
N THR A 121 -7.25 -15.86 -24.43
CA THR A 121 -8.02 -14.84 -25.16
C THR A 121 -8.40 -15.35 -26.56
N ALA A 122 -9.30 -14.64 -27.25
CA ALA A 122 -9.78 -15.04 -28.58
C ALA A 122 -8.67 -15.26 -29.63
N ASP A 123 -7.53 -14.58 -29.48
CA ASP A 123 -6.34 -14.71 -30.32
C ASP A 123 -5.37 -15.82 -29.88
N GLY A 124 -5.70 -16.56 -28.81
CA GLY A 124 -4.92 -17.68 -28.28
C GLY A 124 -3.83 -17.29 -27.27
N ALA A 125 -3.68 -16.01 -26.95
CA ALA A 125 -2.70 -15.54 -25.96
C ALA A 125 -3.12 -15.88 -24.53
N ALA A 126 -2.15 -16.00 -23.62
CA ALA A 126 -2.44 -16.14 -22.20
C ALA A 126 -3.01 -14.82 -21.64
N SER A 127 -3.93 -14.88 -20.67
CA SER A 127 -4.49 -13.69 -20.03
C SER A 127 -3.79 -13.38 -18.69
N PRO A 128 -2.83 -12.42 -18.66
CA PRO A 128 -2.15 -12.05 -17.42
C PRO A 128 -3.02 -11.14 -16.54
N TYR A 129 -2.73 -11.15 -15.23
CA TYR A 129 -3.26 -10.18 -14.28
C TYR A 129 -2.25 -9.89 -13.16
N ALA A 130 -2.38 -8.73 -12.53
CA ALA A 130 -1.62 -8.41 -11.33
C ALA A 130 -2.22 -9.15 -10.11
N PRO A 131 -1.42 -9.88 -9.31
CA PRO A 131 -1.90 -10.75 -8.23
C PRO A 131 -2.47 -9.99 -7.01
N GLY A 132 -2.43 -8.66 -7.02
CA GLY A 132 -2.93 -7.81 -5.94
C GLY A 132 -1.83 -7.38 -4.97
N HIS A 133 -2.18 -6.50 -4.04
CA HIS A 133 -1.21 -5.87 -3.13
C HIS A 133 -0.54 -6.84 -2.15
N GLY A 134 -1.07 -8.06 -1.99
CA GLY A 134 -0.40 -9.12 -1.22
C GLY A 134 0.97 -9.50 -1.78
N ASP A 135 1.24 -9.30 -3.08
CA ASP A 135 2.57 -9.57 -3.66
C ASP A 135 3.63 -8.54 -3.22
N LEU A 136 3.26 -7.48 -2.49
CA LEU A 136 4.18 -6.41 -2.09
C LEU A 136 5.49 -6.93 -1.47
N PRO A 137 5.50 -7.76 -0.42
CA PRO A 137 6.77 -8.17 0.20
C PRO A 137 7.65 -8.96 -0.77
N SER A 138 7.05 -9.81 -1.60
CA SER A 138 7.78 -10.58 -2.60
C SER A 138 8.31 -9.70 -3.72
N ALA A 139 7.52 -8.75 -4.22
CA ALA A 139 7.93 -7.80 -5.26
C ALA A 139 9.06 -6.88 -4.78
N LEU A 140 8.96 -6.39 -3.54
CA LEU A 140 9.96 -5.50 -2.93
C LEU A 140 11.30 -6.20 -2.69
N ARG A 141 11.28 -7.49 -2.32
CA ARG A 141 12.49 -8.33 -2.23
C ARG A 141 13.10 -8.59 -3.60
N ARG A 142 12.29 -9.08 -4.56
CA ARG A 142 12.77 -9.44 -5.91
C ARG A 142 13.36 -8.26 -6.67
N SER A 143 12.90 -7.03 -6.41
CA SER A 143 13.40 -5.82 -7.07
C SER A 143 14.74 -5.33 -6.51
N GLY A 144 15.18 -5.81 -5.35
CA GLY A 144 16.35 -5.29 -4.63
C GLY A 144 16.12 -3.95 -3.92
N VAL A 145 14.92 -3.36 -4.05
CA VAL A 145 14.57 -2.09 -3.39
C VAL A 145 14.62 -2.23 -1.86
N LEU A 146 14.14 -3.35 -1.32
CA LEU A 146 14.20 -3.61 0.13
C LEU A 146 15.64 -3.62 0.64
N ASP A 147 16.53 -4.34 -0.05
CA ASP A 147 17.94 -4.44 0.33
C ASP A 147 18.61 -3.08 0.29
N HIS A 148 18.44 -2.34 -0.80
CA HIS A 148 18.98 -1.00 -0.94
C HIS A 148 18.49 -0.04 0.16
N PHE A 149 17.18 -0.07 0.47
CA PHE A 149 16.62 0.76 1.53
C PHE A 149 17.20 0.42 2.91
N LEU A 150 17.32 -0.87 3.24
CA LEU A 150 17.87 -1.34 4.52
C LEU A 150 19.37 -1.03 4.66
N GLU A 151 20.15 -1.21 3.58
CA GLU A 151 21.57 -0.87 3.53
C GLU A 151 21.80 0.65 3.70
N GLY A 152 20.87 1.47 3.19
CA GLY A 152 20.85 2.91 3.40
C GLY A 152 20.43 3.37 4.81
N GLY A 153 20.18 2.44 5.73
CA GLY A 153 19.75 2.75 7.10
C GLY A 153 18.24 2.80 7.30
N GLY A 154 17.46 2.51 6.26
CA GLY A 154 16.01 2.37 6.31
C GLY A 154 15.56 1.30 7.32
N ARG A 155 14.44 1.55 7.98
CA ARG A 155 13.86 0.67 9.02
C ARG A 155 12.35 0.52 8.91
N ILE A 156 11.66 1.56 8.46
CA ILE A 156 10.19 1.65 8.52
C ILE A 156 9.66 1.94 7.12
N LEU A 157 8.67 1.17 6.69
CA LEU A 157 7.96 1.39 5.44
C LEU A 157 6.50 1.72 5.73
N PHE A 158 6.11 2.97 5.46
CA PHE A 158 4.70 3.35 5.35
C PHE A 158 4.17 2.86 3.99
N MET A 159 2.95 2.33 3.94
CA MET A 159 2.32 1.87 2.71
C MET A 159 0.90 2.42 2.60
N SER A 160 0.54 2.93 1.43
CA SER A 160 -0.84 3.31 1.13
C SER A 160 -1.18 3.11 -0.35
N ASN A 161 -2.48 3.08 -0.66
CA ASN A 161 -2.96 3.11 -2.03
C ASN A 161 -2.78 4.51 -2.64
N VAL A 162 -2.46 4.56 -3.94
CA VAL A 162 -2.23 5.84 -4.65
C VAL A 162 -3.48 6.73 -4.64
N ASP A 163 -4.67 6.15 -4.62
CA ASP A 163 -5.96 6.85 -4.65
C ASP A 163 -6.51 7.24 -3.27
N ASN A 164 -5.96 6.68 -2.19
CA ASN A 164 -6.34 7.05 -0.83
C ASN A 164 -5.58 8.32 -0.41
N LEU A 165 -6.02 9.48 -0.90
CA LEU A 165 -5.36 10.77 -0.62
C LEU A 165 -5.38 11.17 0.86
N THR A 166 -6.28 10.62 1.66
CA THR A 166 -6.34 10.90 3.11
C THR A 166 -5.37 10.06 3.92
N ALA A 167 -4.76 9.03 3.34
CA ALA A 167 -3.65 8.29 3.94
C ALA A 167 -2.35 9.11 3.79
N THR A 168 -2.17 10.06 4.71
CA THR A 168 -0.97 10.88 4.81
C THR A 168 0.04 10.26 5.77
N LEU A 169 1.32 10.59 5.62
CA LEU A 169 2.36 10.09 6.53
C LEU A 169 2.38 10.94 7.81
N ASP A 170 1.69 10.45 8.86
CA ASP A 170 1.67 11.08 10.19
C ASP A 170 2.86 10.59 11.04
N PRO A 171 3.80 11.47 11.44
CA PRO A 171 4.90 11.11 12.32
C PRO A 171 4.46 10.47 13.65
N ALA A 172 3.28 10.82 14.18
CA ALA A 172 2.77 10.19 15.41
C ALA A 172 2.49 8.70 15.20
N VAL A 173 2.01 8.30 14.03
CA VAL A 173 1.77 6.88 13.69
C VAL A 173 3.10 6.14 13.54
N ILE A 174 4.10 6.77 12.93
CA ILE A 174 5.47 6.22 12.86
C ILE A 174 6.05 6.02 14.28
N GLY A 175 5.94 7.03 15.14
CA GLY A 175 6.37 6.94 16.54
C GLY A 175 5.66 5.83 17.31
N ALA A 176 4.34 5.69 17.12
CA ALA A 176 3.55 4.63 17.75
C ALA A 176 3.96 3.23 17.26
N HIS A 177 4.30 3.09 15.98
CA HIS A 177 4.82 1.85 15.43
C HIS A 177 6.19 1.49 16.04
N ILE A 178 7.08 2.48 16.16
CA ILE A 178 8.39 2.31 16.82
C ILE A 178 8.22 1.85 18.27
N GLU A 179 7.36 2.51 19.05
CA GLU A 179 7.10 2.12 20.44
C GLU A 179 6.46 0.74 20.56
N GLY A 180 5.56 0.41 19.65
CA GLY A 180 4.87 -0.87 19.64
C GLY A 180 5.78 -2.06 19.32
N ALA A 181 6.92 -1.82 18.64
CA ALA A 181 7.87 -2.83 18.19
C ALA A 181 7.19 -4.03 17.52
N LYS A 182 6.18 -3.76 16.68
CA LYS A 182 5.40 -4.76 15.95
C LYS A 182 5.91 -4.89 14.51
N PRO A 183 5.86 -6.09 13.90
CA PRO A 183 6.20 -6.26 12.49
C PRO A 183 5.36 -5.40 11.54
N MET A 184 4.10 -5.16 11.92
CA MET A 184 3.14 -4.40 11.13
C MET A 184 2.17 -3.67 12.06
N THR A 185 1.84 -2.43 11.72
CA THR A 185 0.73 -1.66 12.26
C THR A 185 -0.25 -1.36 11.13
N ALA A 186 -1.55 -1.55 11.36
CA ALA A 186 -2.59 -1.23 10.41
C ALA A 186 -3.42 -0.05 10.90
N GLU A 187 -3.65 0.92 10.01
CA GLU A 187 -4.58 2.01 10.28
C GLU A 187 -6.02 1.56 10.02
N MET A 188 -6.91 1.98 10.91
CA MET A 188 -8.33 1.66 10.88
C MET A 188 -9.14 2.95 10.84
N ALA A 189 -10.26 2.94 10.13
CA ALA A 189 -11.22 4.04 10.15
C ALA A 189 -12.52 3.61 10.85
N PRO A 190 -13.23 4.53 11.52
CA PRO A 190 -14.58 4.26 12.01
C PRO A 190 -15.51 3.82 10.87
N LYS A 191 -16.28 2.76 11.10
CA LYS A 191 -17.21 2.20 10.12
C LYS A 191 -18.60 2.81 10.27
N TRP A 192 -19.20 3.24 9.16
CA TRP A 192 -20.57 3.72 9.09
C TRP A 192 -21.48 2.64 8.48
N PRO A 193 -22.81 2.66 8.74
CA PRO A 193 -23.73 1.70 8.14
C PRO A 193 -23.63 1.68 6.62
N GLY A 194 -23.36 0.50 6.05
CA GLY A 194 -23.18 0.30 4.61
C GLY A 194 -21.73 0.31 4.12
N ASP A 195 -20.76 0.72 4.94
CA ASP A 195 -19.34 0.57 4.62
C ASP A 195 -18.97 -0.91 4.48
N LYS A 196 -18.18 -1.24 3.46
CA LYS A 196 -17.68 -2.59 3.22
C LYS A 196 -16.16 -2.56 3.15
N GLY A 197 -15.51 -3.46 3.87
CA GLY A 197 -14.07 -3.60 3.87
C GLY A 197 -13.64 -4.70 4.82
N GLY A 198 -12.36 -5.05 4.76
CA GLY A 198 -11.77 -5.94 5.76
C GLY A 198 -11.77 -5.32 7.14
N ALA A 199 -11.69 -6.15 8.17
CA ALA A 199 -11.65 -5.71 9.57
C ALA A 199 -10.66 -6.56 10.38
N PRO A 200 -10.10 -6.01 11.48
CA PRO A 200 -9.24 -6.77 12.36
C PRO A 200 -10.05 -7.83 13.12
N ALA A 201 -9.56 -9.07 13.13
CA ALA A 201 -10.12 -10.16 13.92
C ALA A 201 -9.01 -11.12 14.37
N PHE A 202 -9.26 -11.84 15.47
CA PHE A 202 -8.44 -12.99 15.84
C PHE A 202 -9.00 -14.24 15.14
N VAL A 203 -8.16 -14.90 14.34
CA VAL A 203 -8.48 -16.17 13.67
C VAL A 203 -7.46 -17.18 14.14
N ASP A 204 -7.93 -18.26 14.78
CA ASP A 204 -7.09 -19.31 15.37
C ASP A 204 -5.99 -18.80 16.33
N GLY A 205 -6.26 -17.67 17.01
CA GLY A 205 -5.34 -17.04 17.96
C GLY A 205 -4.43 -15.97 17.35
N ASP A 206 -4.41 -15.83 16.03
CA ASP A 206 -3.61 -14.84 15.32
C ASP A 206 -4.42 -13.61 14.93
N LEU A 207 -3.87 -12.42 15.17
CA LEU A 207 -4.47 -11.17 14.73
C LEU A 207 -4.29 -11.01 13.22
N GLN A 208 -5.41 -10.90 12.49
CA GLN A 208 -5.44 -10.78 11.04
C GLN A 208 -6.36 -9.64 10.60
N ILE A 209 -6.13 -9.14 9.39
CA ILE A 209 -7.17 -8.42 8.64
C ILE A 209 -7.98 -9.45 7.88
N VAL A 210 -9.27 -9.56 8.21
CA VAL A 210 -10.20 -10.48 7.56
C VAL A 210 -11.03 -9.70 6.57
N GLU A 211 -10.94 -10.06 5.28
CA GLU A 211 -11.74 -9.45 4.22
C GLU A 211 -13.24 -9.75 4.37
N ALA A 212 -14.09 -8.85 3.87
CA ALA A 212 -15.55 -8.94 4.03
C ALA A 212 -16.16 -10.28 3.58
N PHE A 213 -15.60 -10.92 2.54
CA PHE A 213 -16.06 -12.21 2.01
C PHE A 213 -15.59 -13.43 2.81
N ARG A 214 -14.68 -13.24 3.79
CA ARG A 214 -14.18 -14.32 4.66
C ARG A 214 -14.96 -14.42 5.97
N PHE A 215 -15.80 -13.45 6.30
CA PHE A 215 -16.71 -13.56 7.44
C PHE A 215 -17.79 -14.61 7.14
N PRO A 216 -18.30 -15.32 8.18
CA PRO A 216 -19.49 -16.17 8.02
C PRO A 216 -20.66 -15.38 7.41
N GLU A 217 -21.47 -16.04 6.58
CA GLU A 217 -22.60 -15.39 5.90
C GLU A 217 -23.63 -14.80 6.87
N ASP A 218 -23.77 -15.41 8.06
CA ASP A 218 -24.66 -15.00 9.14
C ASP A 218 -24.02 -14.04 10.15
N PHE A 219 -22.75 -13.67 9.97
CA PHE A 219 -22.08 -12.73 10.84
C PHE A 219 -22.49 -11.29 10.53
N ASP A 220 -22.96 -10.58 11.56
CA ASP A 220 -23.27 -9.16 11.46
C ASP A 220 -21.98 -8.32 11.37
N GLN A 221 -21.55 -8.03 10.15
CA GLN A 221 -20.37 -7.20 9.90
C GLN A 221 -20.56 -5.75 10.38
N ASP A 222 -21.79 -5.26 10.54
CA ASP A 222 -22.05 -3.90 11.03
C ASP A 222 -21.83 -3.79 12.54
N SER A 223 -21.69 -4.91 13.25
CA SER A 223 -21.23 -4.95 14.64
C SER A 223 -19.77 -4.54 14.82
N ILE A 224 -18.96 -4.55 13.74
CA ILE A 224 -17.56 -4.14 13.78
C ILE A 224 -17.49 -2.61 13.64
N PRO A 225 -16.95 -1.87 14.62
CA PRO A 225 -16.98 -0.41 14.62
C PRO A 225 -15.92 0.24 13.71
N VAL A 226 -15.05 -0.57 13.09
CA VAL A 226 -13.91 -0.11 12.29
C VAL A 226 -13.72 -0.96 11.03
N PHE A 227 -13.07 -0.39 10.03
CA PHE A 227 -12.63 -1.12 8.84
C PHE A 227 -11.20 -0.74 8.44
N ASN A 228 -10.54 -1.68 7.76
CA ASN A 228 -9.18 -1.53 7.25
C ASN A 228 -9.15 -0.49 6.12
N THR A 229 -8.27 0.49 6.22
CA THR A 229 -8.06 1.52 5.17
C THR A 229 -7.01 1.10 4.15
N ASN A 230 -6.40 -0.08 4.33
CA ASN A 230 -5.26 -0.57 3.58
C ASN A 230 -4.09 0.44 3.58
N THR A 231 -3.88 1.05 4.76
CA THR A 231 -2.75 1.91 5.10
C THR A 231 -1.97 1.24 6.22
N LEU A 232 -0.72 0.85 5.93
CA LEU A 232 0.06 -0.03 6.81
C LEU A 232 1.42 0.60 7.10
N VAL A 233 1.99 0.28 8.25
CA VAL A 233 3.38 0.61 8.60
C VAL A 233 4.09 -0.69 8.95
N PHE A 234 5.22 -0.95 8.30
CA PHE A 234 6.00 -2.17 8.45
C PHE A 234 7.36 -1.90 9.08
N ASP A 235 7.81 -2.85 9.90
CA ASP A 235 9.24 -3.07 10.11
C ASP A 235 9.80 -3.66 8.81
N ALA A 236 10.67 -2.90 8.14
CA ALA A 236 11.22 -3.26 6.84
C ALA A 236 12.03 -4.57 6.91
N GLU A 237 12.72 -4.84 8.03
CA GLU A 237 13.52 -6.06 8.17
C GLU A 237 12.63 -7.30 8.16
N LYS A 238 11.41 -7.20 8.72
CA LYS A 238 10.43 -8.28 8.74
C LYS A 238 9.90 -8.65 7.36
N LEU A 239 10.07 -7.77 6.36
CA LEU A 239 9.71 -8.07 4.98
C LEU A 239 10.77 -8.92 4.25
N ARG A 240 11.95 -9.16 4.82
CA ARG A 240 12.96 -10.07 4.25
C ARG A 240 12.50 -11.53 4.29
N GLU A 241 11.78 -11.91 5.33
CA GLU A 241 11.37 -13.28 5.55
C GLU A 241 10.23 -13.67 4.58
N PRO A 242 10.38 -14.73 3.78
CA PRO A 242 9.27 -15.26 3.01
C PRO A 242 8.23 -15.82 3.98
N PHE A 243 6.96 -15.58 3.70
CA PHE A 243 5.85 -16.13 4.46
C PHE A 243 4.85 -16.78 3.50
N PRO A 244 4.14 -17.83 3.94
CA PRO A 244 3.15 -18.49 3.10
C PRO A 244 2.01 -17.52 2.76
N PHE A 245 1.62 -17.48 1.48
CA PHE A 245 0.46 -16.72 1.03
C PHE A 245 -0.73 -17.63 0.85
N ASP A 246 -1.87 -17.23 1.39
CA ASP A 246 -3.17 -17.75 0.96
C ASP A 246 -3.59 -17.06 -0.33
N PHE A 247 -4.15 -17.83 -1.26
CA PHE A 247 -4.69 -17.31 -2.52
C PHE A 247 -6.22 -17.34 -2.48
N PHE A 248 -6.83 -16.18 -2.70
CA PHE A 248 -8.28 -16.06 -2.83
C PHE A 248 -8.65 -16.01 -4.31
N ALA A 249 -9.32 -17.06 -4.79
CA ALA A 249 -9.79 -17.13 -6.16
C ALA A 249 -10.97 -16.16 -6.35
N VAL A 250 -10.89 -15.34 -7.41
CA VAL A 250 -11.97 -14.43 -7.81
C VAL A 250 -12.40 -14.80 -9.22
N ARG A 251 -13.68 -15.16 -9.37
CA ARG A 251 -14.29 -15.36 -10.69
C ARG A 251 -14.52 -14.01 -11.36
N LYS A 252 -14.09 -13.88 -12.61
CA LYS A 252 -14.27 -12.68 -13.42
C LYS A 252 -14.69 -13.07 -14.82
N GLU A 253 -15.57 -12.29 -15.41
CA GLU A 253 -15.90 -12.37 -16.82
C GLU A 253 -14.80 -11.66 -17.62
N VAL A 254 -14.23 -12.34 -18.61
CA VAL A 254 -13.16 -11.84 -19.47
C VAL A 254 -13.57 -12.11 -20.91
N GLU A 255 -13.72 -11.06 -21.72
CA GLU A 255 -14.20 -11.18 -23.11
C GLU A 255 -15.56 -11.89 -23.24
N GLY A 256 -16.43 -11.75 -22.23
CA GLY A 256 -17.73 -12.42 -22.20
C GLY A 256 -17.70 -13.90 -21.83
N LYS A 257 -16.57 -14.38 -21.28
CA LYS A 257 -16.35 -15.76 -20.82
C LYS A 257 -16.02 -15.82 -19.34
#